data_AF-A0A7K8MUB1-F1
#
_entry.id   AF-A0A7K8MUB1-F1
#
_cell.length_a   1.000
_cell.length_b   1.000
_cell.length_c   1.000
_cell.angle_alpha   90.00
_cell.angle_beta   90.00
_cell.angle_gamma   90.00
#
_symmetry.space_group_name_H-M   'P 1'
#
loop_
_entity.id
_entity.type
_entity.pdbx_description
1 polymer ?
#
loop_
_entity_poly.entity_id
_entity_poly.type
_entity_poly.pdbx_seq_one_letter_code
_entity_poly.pdbx_strand_id
1 'polypeptide(L)'
;DLTENPLTTLPSGSFLGFIHLQSLAVPLMLECPGGSDAWQDVTVDRSSRLCQGQRNPCNSSVELAWPCPENSVCAPDGPGLVQCLCDSPFHGYKCLRE
;
A
#
# COMPACT_ATOMS: atom_id res chain seq x y z
N ASP A 1 1.57 -14.88 -6.71
CA ASP A 1 2.63 -15.65 -6.03
C ASP A 1 3.94 -15.35 -6.75
N LEU A 2 4.94 -14.87 -6.01
CA LEU A 2 6.27 -14.51 -6.53
C LEU A 2 7.39 -15.43 -6.04
N THR A 3 7.08 -16.48 -5.27
CA THR A 3 8.05 -17.30 -4.52
C THR A 3 9.19 -17.86 -5.37
N GLU A 4 8.89 -18.41 -6.55
CA GLU A 4 9.87 -19.08 -7.42
C GLU A 4 10.55 -18.13 -8.43
N ASN A 5 10.37 -16.81 -8.26
CA ASN A 5 11.02 -15.84 -9.15
C ASN A 5 12.42 -15.51 -8.61
N PRO A 6 13.43 -15.33 -9.47
CA PRO A 6 14.79 -14.98 -9.06
C PRO A 6 14.90 -13.50 -8.66
N LEU A 7 14.00 -13.04 -7.79
CA LEU A 7 13.91 -11.64 -7.35
C LEU A 7 14.79 -11.45 -6.11
N THR A 8 15.76 -10.55 -6.23
CA THR A 8 16.60 -10.10 -5.10
C THR A 8 16.08 -8.82 -4.45
N THR A 9 15.22 -8.07 -5.16
CA THR A 9 14.57 -6.84 -4.69
C THR A 9 13.20 -6.69 -5.35
N LEU A 10 12.28 -6.00 -4.69
CA LEU A 10 11.04 -5.52 -5.30
C LEU A 10 11.21 -4.04 -5.67
N PRO A 11 11.13 -3.65 -6.96
CA PRO A 11 11.23 -2.25 -7.35
C PRO A 11 10.18 -1.38 -6.66
N SER A 12 10.56 -0.14 -6.35
CA SER A 12 9.64 0.84 -5.80
C SER A 12 8.48 1.08 -6.77
N GLY A 13 7.24 0.98 -6.28
CA GLY A 13 6.05 1.17 -7.09
C GLY A 13 5.60 -0.05 -7.91
N SER A 14 6.24 -1.22 -7.81
CA SER A 14 5.76 -2.45 -8.47
C SER A 14 4.33 -2.84 -8.08
N PHE A 15 3.85 -2.36 -6.93
CA PHE A 15 2.52 -2.61 -6.39
C PHE A 15 1.65 -1.34 -6.33
N LEU A 16 2.01 -0.31 -7.09
CA LEU A 16 1.18 0.90 -7.22
C LEU A 16 -0.19 0.55 -7.81
N GLY A 17 -1.26 1.06 -7.19
CA GLY A 17 -2.65 0.79 -7.58
C GLY A 17 -3.20 -0.58 -7.14
N PHE A 18 -2.38 -1.46 -6.56
CA PHE A 18 -2.84 -2.74 -6.03
C PHE A 18 -3.41 -2.55 -4.61
N ILE A 19 -4.65 -2.07 -4.53
CA ILE A 19 -5.32 -1.67 -3.26
C ILE A 19 -6.15 -2.78 -2.58
N HIS A 20 -6.26 -3.95 -3.20
CA HIS A 20 -7.10 -5.07 -2.73
C HIS A 20 -6.36 -6.41 -2.75
N LEU A 21 -5.06 -6.43 -2.50
CA LEU A 21 -4.30 -7.67 -2.39
C LEU A 21 -4.74 -8.45 -1.15
N GLN A 22 -5.37 -9.61 -1.38
CA GLN A 22 -5.74 -10.52 -0.29
C GLN A 22 -4.54 -11.31 0.21
N SER A 23 -3.64 -11.69 -0.69
CA SER A 23 -2.48 -12.54 -0.40
C SER A 23 -1.36 -12.28 -1.41
N LEU A 24 -0.13 -12.20 -0.91
CA LEU A 24 1.08 -12.11 -1.71
C LEU A 24 2.17 -12.97 -1.07
N ALA A 25 2.60 -14.01 -1.77
CA ALA A 25 3.80 -14.76 -1.40
C ALA A 25 5.01 -14.18 -2.15
N VAL A 26 6.10 -13.92 -1.44
CA VAL A 26 7.38 -13.44 -1.96
C VAL A 26 8.51 -14.38 -1.53
N PRO A 27 9.65 -14.42 -2.24
CA PRO A 27 10.83 -15.14 -1.79
C PRO A 27 11.24 -14.75 -0.36
N LEU A 28 11.72 -15.70 0.43
CA LEU A 28 12.03 -15.52 1.87
C LEU A 28 12.88 -14.28 2.19
N MET A 29 13.84 -13.97 1.32
CA MET A 29 14.77 -12.83 1.48
C MET A 29 14.12 -11.46 1.27
N LEU A 30 12.90 -11.42 0.73
CA LEU A 30 12.16 -10.18 0.49
C LEU A 30 11.19 -9.90 1.63
N GLU A 31 11.06 -8.62 1.94
CA GLU A 31 10.03 -8.10 2.81
C GLU A 31 8.70 -7.96 2.05
N CYS A 32 7.59 -7.97 2.79
CA CYS A 32 6.30 -7.62 2.22
C CYS A 32 6.33 -6.18 1.69
N PRO A 33 5.71 -5.89 0.53
CA PRO A 33 5.58 -4.52 0.04
C PRO A 33 4.90 -3.64 1.10
N GLY A 34 5.46 -2.45 1.35
CA GLY A 34 4.96 -1.57 2.42
C GLY A 34 5.36 -1.98 3.84
N GLY A 35 6.19 -3.01 4.00
CA GLY A 35 6.58 -3.56 5.31
C GLY A 35 5.49 -4.41 5.96
N SER A 36 5.75 -4.93 7.16
CA SER A 36 4.78 -5.75 7.92
C SER A 36 3.50 -4.99 8.27
N ASP A 37 3.60 -3.69 8.52
CA ASP A 37 2.47 -2.87 8.98
C ASP A 37 1.41 -2.63 7.89
N ALA A 38 1.78 -2.83 6.62
CA ALA A 38 0.87 -2.76 5.49
C ALA A 38 -0.04 -4.01 5.37
N TRP A 39 0.15 -5.03 6.20
CA TRP A 39 -0.56 -6.31 6.13
C TRP A 39 -1.19 -6.67 7.47
N GLN A 40 -2.26 -7.44 7.42
CA GLN A 40 -2.94 -7.93 8.60
C GLN A 40 -2.14 -9.05 9.27
N ASP A 41 -1.56 -9.92 8.45
CA ASP A 41 -0.70 -11.01 8.90
C ASP A 41 0.48 -11.20 7.94
N VAL A 42 1.64 -11.52 8.51
CA VAL A 42 2.84 -11.86 7.75
C VAL A 42 3.41 -13.14 8.34
N THR A 43 3.31 -14.22 7.56
CA THR A 43 3.83 -15.53 7.93
C THR A 43 5.10 -15.83 7.15
N VAL A 44 6.08 -16.41 7.83
CA VAL A 44 7.34 -16.82 7.24
C VAL A 44 7.40 -18.33 7.28
N ASP A 45 7.49 -18.95 6.10
CA ASP A 45 7.73 -20.38 5.94
C ASP A 45 9.19 -20.64 5.48
N ARG A 46 9.55 -21.90 5.22
CA ARG A 46 10.93 -22.29 4.87
C ARG A 46 11.46 -21.66 3.58
N SER A 47 10.61 -21.40 2.59
CA SER A 47 11.01 -20.89 1.28
C SER A 47 10.42 -19.53 0.92
N SER A 48 9.37 -19.10 1.63
CA SER A 48 8.60 -17.92 1.26
C SER A 48 8.16 -17.11 2.47
N ARG A 49 7.82 -15.86 2.18
CA ARG A 49 7.10 -14.99 3.09
C ARG A 49 5.73 -14.72 2.49
N LEU A 50 4.70 -14.93 3.28
CA LEU A 50 3.31 -14.77 2.89
C LEU A 50 2.70 -13.57 3.60
N CYS A 51 2.32 -12.58 2.82
CA CYS A 51 1.70 -11.33 3.26
C CYS A 51 0.19 -11.43 3.02
N GLN A 52 -0.62 -11.30 4.08
CA GLN A 52 -2.06 -11.53 3.99
C GLN A 52 -2.86 -10.33 4.52
N GLY A 53 -3.97 -10.06 3.83
CA GLY A 53 -4.91 -9.01 4.19
C GLY A 53 -4.26 -7.62 4.17
N GLN A 54 -4.09 -7.04 2.99
CA GLN A 54 -3.60 -5.68 2.86
C GLN A 54 -4.43 -4.71 3.71
N ARG A 55 -3.77 -3.92 4.54
CA ARG A 55 -4.40 -2.88 5.36
C ARG A 55 -4.58 -1.61 4.56
N ASN A 56 -5.62 -0.86 4.88
CA ASN A 56 -5.81 0.48 4.35
C ASN A 56 -4.93 1.47 5.15
N PRO A 57 -3.88 2.06 4.57
CA PRO A 57 -3.02 3.01 5.26
C PRO A 57 -3.74 4.29 5.71
N CYS A 58 -4.87 4.64 5.10
CA CYS A 58 -5.69 5.79 5.50
C CYS A 58 -6.53 5.56 6.76
N ASN A 59 -6.61 4.32 7.27
CA ASN A 59 -7.40 3.96 8.45
C ASN A 59 -6.58 3.92 9.75
N SER A 60 -5.37 4.48 9.76
CA SER A 60 -4.54 4.53 10.96
C SER A 60 -5.01 5.64 11.91
N SER A 61 -5.08 5.33 13.21
CA SER A 61 -5.46 6.27 14.27
C SER A 61 -4.33 7.19 14.73
N VAL A 62 -3.18 7.16 14.05
CA VAL A 62 -2.06 8.05 14.37
C VAL A 62 -2.39 9.43 13.84
N GLU A 63 -2.49 10.37 14.77
CA GLU A 63 -2.89 11.80 14.71
C GLU A 63 -2.26 12.69 13.62
N LEU A 64 -1.51 12.14 12.69
CA LEU A 64 -1.14 12.78 11.45
C LEU A 64 -2.04 12.20 10.36
N ALA A 65 -3.28 12.70 10.30
CA ALA A 65 -4.07 12.62 9.09
C ALA A 65 -3.11 12.92 7.93
N TRP A 66 -2.90 11.92 7.07
CA TRP A 66 -2.00 12.04 5.92
C TRP A 66 -2.18 13.44 5.31
N PRO A 67 -1.11 14.23 5.11
CA PRO A 67 -1.21 15.68 4.87
C PRO A 67 -1.73 15.96 3.46
N CYS A 68 -2.96 15.53 3.21
CA CYS A 68 -3.71 15.81 2.02
C CYS A 68 -4.14 17.27 2.08
N PRO A 69 -4.04 18.00 0.95
CA PRO A 69 -4.48 19.38 0.89
C PRO A 69 -5.97 19.52 1.21
N GLU A 70 -6.41 20.76 1.45
CA GLU A 70 -7.84 21.07 1.55
C GLU A 70 -8.61 20.54 0.34
N ASN A 71 -9.87 20.14 0.55
CA ASN A 71 -10.73 19.53 -0.46
C ASN A 71 -10.20 18.22 -1.06
N SER A 72 -9.37 17.49 -0.30
CA SER A 72 -8.90 16.17 -0.71
C SER A 72 -8.95 15.18 0.44
N VAL A 73 -9.06 13.90 0.08
CA VAL A 73 -9.16 12.79 1.01
C VAL A 73 -8.04 11.80 0.76
N CYS A 74 -7.56 11.16 1.83
CA CYS A 74 -6.61 10.07 1.71
C CYS A 74 -7.26 8.88 1.01
N ALA A 75 -6.57 8.32 0.03
CA ALA A 75 -6.91 7.05 -0.60
C ALA A 75 -5.69 6.12 -0.63
N PRO A 76 -5.88 4.80 -0.53
CA PRO A 76 -4.78 3.85 -0.70
C PRO A 76 -4.28 3.87 -2.15
N ASP A 77 -2.98 3.60 -2.34
CA ASP A 77 -2.36 3.45 -3.68
C ASP A 77 -1.46 2.20 -3.78
N GLY A 78 -1.68 1.23 -2.90
CA GLY A 78 -0.88 0.01 -2.80
C GLY A 78 -0.52 -0.33 -1.36
N PRO A 79 0.19 -1.44 -1.10
CA PRO A 79 0.61 -1.82 0.24
C PRO A 79 1.53 -0.76 0.84
N GLY A 80 1.08 -0.09 1.90
CA GLY A 80 1.82 0.99 2.56
C GLY A 80 1.92 2.29 1.74
N LEU A 81 1.20 2.39 0.61
CA LEU A 81 1.21 3.57 -0.26
C LEU A 81 -0.11 4.33 -0.15
N VAL A 82 -0.01 5.66 -0.16
CA VAL A 82 -1.15 6.59 -0.09
C VAL A 82 -1.11 7.59 -1.24
N GLN A 83 -2.27 8.06 -1.63
CA GLN A 83 -2.47 9.19 -2.52
C GLN A 83 -3.58 10.10 -1.96
N CYS A 84 -3.60 11.36 -2.40
CA CYS A 84 -4.69 12.28 -2.07
C CYS A 84 -5.56 12.49 -3.31
N LEU A 85 -6.84 12.19 -3.18
CA LEU A 85 -7.83 12.37 -4.23
C LEU A 85 -8.70 13.58 -3.89
N CYS A 86 -9.04 14.39 -4.88
CA CYS A 86 -9.96 15.50 -4.65
C CYS A 86 -11.34 14.97 -4.26
N ASP A 87 -11.93 15.58 -3.25
CA ASP A 87 -13.32 15.32 -2.88
C ASP A 87 -14.24 15.97 -3.91
N SER A 88 -15.39 15.36 -4.19
CA SER A 88 -16.33 15.92 -5.17
C SER A 88 -16.99 17.18 -4.62
N PRO A 89 -17.07 18.30 -5.37
CA PRO A 89 -16.87 18.44 -6.82
C PRO A 89 -15.45 18.90 -7.22
N PHE A 90 -14.53 19.00 -6.26
CA PHE A 90 -13.25 19.62 -6.46
C PHE A 90 -12.34 18.83 -7.41
N HIS A 91 -11.52 19.55 -8.17
CA HIS A 91 -10.61 18.97 -9.16
C HIS A 91 -9.42 19.90 -9.46
N GLY A 92 -8.47 19.40 -10.27
CA GLY A 92 -7.28 20.14 -10.66
C GLY A 92 -6.15 20.11 -9.62
N TYR A 93 -5.09 20.87 -9.88
CA TYR A 93 -3.92 20.93 -8.99
C TYR A 93 -4.34 21.43 -7.60
N LYS A 94 -4.03 20.65 -6.56
CA LYS A 94 -4.39 20.91 -5.15
C LYS A 94 -5.91 21.01 -4.88
N CYS A 95 -6.78 20.51 -5.77
CA CYS A 95 -8.23 20.47 -5.54
C CYS A 95 -8.85 21.86 -5.28
N LEU A 96 -8.38 22.87 -6.02
CA LEU A 96 -8.81 24.28 -5.87
C LEU A 96 -9.90 24.72 -6.88
N ARG A 97 -10.30 23.85 -7.81
CA ARG A 97 -11.36 24.12 -8.79
C ARG A 97 -12.59 23.29 -8.42
N GLU A 98 -13.79 23.81 -8.65
CA GLU A 98 -15.08 23.16 -8.41
C GLU A 98 -15.87 23.05 -9.72
#